data_AF-A0A4Q2DQR7-F1
#
_entry.id   AF-A0A4Q2DQR7-F1
#
_cell.length_a   1.000
_cell.length_b   1.000
_cell.length_c   1.000
_cell.angle_alpha   90.00
_cell.angle_beta   90.00
_cell.angle_gamma   90.00
#
_symmetry.space_group_name_H-M   'P 1'
#
loop_
_entity.id
_entity.type
_entity.pdbx_description
1 polymer ?
#
loop_
_entity_poly.entity_id
_entity_poly.type
_entity_poly.pdbx_seq_one_letter_code
_entity_poly.pdbx_strand_id
1 'polypeptide(L)'
;MPTVQGKHYRYHAVASRLPRLPRELVHEVLGDLSIQNILELLCNHNLPYLDECASSHFTIKKFLPPTDLPEVKEYFTLYLNIRQVDRSDPHPRIKQFEHDVHHFSSAAAANFIPTIKSAILQELKTYHPFLPVLGHFIDAPSSEDQGDLMAMDTNPESPPNPKFPDPVFWDTKSAAGLRSIFELIDAAEVKLNTEKKAQLTRMADLLERYPNILRTCCEKNQELRNQKHRVDYLRLQAARIPTRQILENQFVARIVFAQNQFYLVPYDKSVIFLHYYR
;
A
#
# COMPACT_ATOMS: atom_id res chain seq x y z
N MET A 1 6.33 9.45 17.18
CA MET A 1 7.05 9.57 15.90
C MET A 1 7.65 8.20 15.59
N PRO A 2 6.98 7.33 14.79
CA PRO A 2 7.65 6.13 14.33
C PRO A 2 8.80 6.57 13.42
N THR A 3 10.02 6.31 13.87
CA THR A 3 11.24 6.48 13.09
C THR A 3 11.06 5.76 11.76
N VAL A 4 11.17 6.51 10.66
CA VAL A 4 11.27 5.96 9.30
C VAL A 4 12.49 5.04 9.33
N GLN A 5 12.27 3.74 9.48
CA GLN A 5 13.30 2.73 9.25
C GLN A 5 13.89 3.03 7.88
N GLY A 6 15.20 3.28 7.82
CA GLY A 6 15.89 3.57 6.57
C GLY A 6 15.51 2.48 5.56
N LYS A 7 15.03 2.90 4.38
CA LYS A 7 14.70 1.97 3.29
C LYS A 7 15.94 1.12 3.02
N HIS A 8 15.94 -0.13 3.50
CA HIS A 8 17.01 -1.07 3.21
C HIS A 8 16.81 -1.57 1.78
N TYR A 9 17.35 -0.81 0.83
CA TYR A 9 17.34 -1.20 -0.56
C TYR A 9 18.14 -2.49 -0.74
N ARG A 10 17.56 -3.46 -1.43
CA ARG A 10 18.26 -4.68 -1.80
C ARG A 10 19.44 -4.34 -2.69
N TYR A 11 20.48 -5.16 -2.61
CA TYR A 11 21.75 -4.96 -3.32
C TYR A 11 22.52 -3.69 -2.93
N HIS A 12 22.21 -3.00 -1.83
CA HIS A 12 22.93 -1.78 -1.42
C HIS A 12 24.45 -1.97 -1.32
N ALA A 13 24.90 -3.07 -0.70
CA ALA A 13 26.32 -3.38 -0.63
C ALA A 13 26.96 -3.58 -2.01
N VAL A 14 26.23 -4.22 -2.94
CA VAL A 14 26.69 -4.45 -4.31
C VAL A 14 26.74 -3.14 -5.09
N ALA A 15 25.63 -2.38 -5.10
CA ALA A 15 25.51 -1.09 -5.77
C ALA A 15 26.56 -0.07 -5.29
N SER A 16 26.91 -0.08 -4.00
CA SER A 16 27.97 0.79 -3.46
C SER A 16 29.39 0.44 -3.94
N ARG A 17 29.61 -0.79 -4.42
CA ARG A 17 30.92 -1.32 -4.83
C ARG A 17 31.10 -1.35 -6.34
N LEU A 18 30.03 -1.56 -7.12
CA LEU A 18 30.09 -1.60 -8.58
C LEU A 18 30.78 -0.37 -9.22
N PRO A 19 30.58 0.87 -8.75
CA PRO A 19 31.30 2.04 -9.28
C PRO A 19 32.82 2.03 -9.09
N ARG A 20 33.35 1.17 -8.23
CA ARG A 20 34.80 1.02 -8.01
C ARG A 20 35.45 0.01 -8.95
N LEU A 21 34.65 -0.76 -9.68
CA LEU A 21 35.12 -1.76 -10.61
C LEU A 21 35.27 -1.17 -12.02
N PRO A 22 36.23 -1.66 -12.82
CA PRO A 22 36.27 -1.42 -14.26
C PRO A 22 34.96 -1.80 -14.93
N ARG A 23 34.62 -1.08 -16.00
CA ARG A 23 33.36 -1.22 -16.74
C ARG A 23 33.14 -2.64 -17.26
N GLU A 24 34.21 -3.30 -17.67
CA GLU A 24 34.19 -4.67 -18.22
C GLU A 24 33.72 -5.67 -17.16
N LEU A 25 34.22 -5.55 -15.92
CA LEU A 25 33.77 -6.40 -14.81
C LEU A 25 32.33 -6.11 -14.42
N VAL A 26 31.91 -4.84 -14.49
CA VAL A 26 30.50 -4.49 -14.25
C VAL A 26 29.61 -5.09 -15.32
N HIS A 27 30.04 -5.12 -16.58
CA HIS A 27 29.30 -5.77 -17.66
C HIS A 27 29.16 -7.27 -17.42
N GLU A 28 30.22 -7.96 -17.02
CA GLU A 28 30.17 -9.38 -16.67
C GLU A 28 29.18 -9.66 -15.53
N VAL A 29 29.26 -8.88 -14.44
CA VAL A 29 28.32 -8.97 -13.33
C VAL A 29 26.88 -8.72 -13.78
N LEU A 30 26.64 -7.74 -14.65
CA LEU A 30 25.30 -7.48 -15.18
C LEU A 30 24.82 -8.61 -16.10
N GLY A 31 25.71 -9.28 -16.84
CA GLY A 31 25.37 -10.41 -17.71
C GLY A 31 24.87 -11.65 -16.95
N ASP A 32 25.38 -11.85 -15.73
CA ASP A 32 25.00 -12.96 -14.84
C ASP A 32 23.72 -12.72 -14.03
N LEU A 33 23.12 -11.53 -14.13
CA LEU A 33 21.91 -11.18 -13.39
C LEU A 33 20.64 -11.37 -14.24
N SER A 34 19.55 -11.70 -13.58
CA SER A 34 18.22 -11.62 -14.20
C SER A 34 17.85 -10.18 -14.54
N ILE A 35 17.03 -10.00 -15.58
CA ILE A 35 16.54 -8.68 -15.99
C ILE A 35 15.86 -7.95 -14.82
N GLN A 36 15.10 -8.69 -14.02
CA GLN A 36 14.45 -8.17 -12.84
C GLN A 36 15.46 -7.61 -11.82
N ASN A 37 16.55 -8.34 -11.55
CA ASN A 37 17.59 -7.89 -10.63
C ASN A 37 18.33 -6.65 -11.15
N ILE A 38 18.58 -6.59 -12.46
CA ILE A 38 19.19 -5.42 -13.11
C ILE A 38 18.29 -4.19 -12.95
N LEU A 39 17.00 -4.32 -13.26
CA LEU A 39 16.04 -3.22 -13.10
C LEU A 39 15.91 -2.79 -11.64
N GLU A 40 15.89 -3.73 -10.70
CA GLU A 40 15.87 -3.44 -9.26
C GLU A 40 17.13 -2.67 -8.82
N LEU A 41 18.30 -3.06 -9.31
CA LEU A 41 19.58 -2.40 -9.03
C LEU A 41 19.64 -0.98 -9.63
N LEU A 42 19.16 -0.80 -10.86
CA LEU A 42 19.12 0.51 -11.54
C LEU A 42 18.12 1.47 -10.87
N CYS A 43 16.93 0.99 -10.48
CA CYS A 43 15.87 1.84 -9.95
C CYS A 43 16.07 2.19 -8.47
N ASN A 44 16.52 1.25 -7.64
CA ASN A 44 16.67 1.50 -6.20
C ASN A 44 17.85 2.43 -5.85
N HIS A 45 18.94 2.35 -6.62
CA HIS A 45 20.17 3.08 -6.31
C HIS A 45 20.39 4.31 -7.21
N ASN A 46 19.72 4.37 -8.37
CA ASN A 46 19.73 5.48 -9.32
C ASN A 46 21.14 6.06 -9.57
N LEU A 47 22.12 5.18 -9.81
CA LEU A 47 23.51 5.57 -10.03
C LEU A 47 23.76 5.81 -11.53
N PRO A 48 24.16 7.02 -11.96
CA PRO A 48 24.38 7.32 -13.38
C PRO A 48 25.40 6.39 -14.06
N TYR A 49 26.42 5.96 -13.31
CA TYR A 49 27.42 5.00 -13.80
C TYR A 49 26.79 3.66 -14.22
N LEU A 50 25.81 3.17 -13.46
CA LEU A 50 25.15 1.91 -13.77
C LEU A 50 24.22 2.05 -14.98
N ASP A 51 23.58 3.22 -15.15
CA ASP A 51 22.78 3.53 -16.34
C ASP A 51 23.68 3.54 -17.60
N GLU A 52 24.89 4.09 -17.52
CA GLU A 52 25.87 4.05 -18.62
C GLU A 52 26.34 2.61 -18.91
N CYS A 53 26.63 1.84 -17.85
CA CYS A 53 27.03 0.44 -17.98
C CYS A 53 25.94 -0.39 -18.66
N ALA A 54 24.67 -0.27 -18.23
CA ALA A 54 23.53 -0.95 -18.84
C ALA A 54 23.34 -0.52 -20.31
N SER A 55 23.45 0.79 -20.60
CA SER A 55 23.28 1.35 -21.94
C SER A 55 24.37 0.94 -22.94
N SER A 56 25.51 0.49 -22.45
CA SER A 56 26.67 0.09 -23.27
C SER A 56 26.91 -1.40 -23.33
N HIS A 57 26.29 -2.17 -22.44
CA HIS A 57 26.37 -3.61 -22.44
C HIS A 57 25.75 -4.17 -23.72
N PHE A 58 26.47 -5.07 -24.42
CA PHE A 58 26.10 -5.55 -25.75
C PHE A 58 24.72 -6.22 -25.82
N THR A 59 24.36 -7.02 -24.82
CA THR A 59 23.07 -7.71 -24.76
C THR A 59 21.97 -6.80 -24.20
N ILE A 60 22.19 -6.16 -23.04
CA ILE A 60 21.20 -5.30 -22.37
C ILE A 60 20.72 -4.16 -23.28
N LYS A 61 21.63 -3.47 -23.97
CA LYS A 61 21.28 -2.38 -24.88
C LYS A 61 20.28 -2.80 -25.97
N LYS A 62 20.28 -4.07 -26.39
CA LYS A 62 19.37 -4.56 -27.45
C LYS A 62 17.92 -4.57 -27.01
N PHE A 63 17.67 -4.78 -25.72
CA PHE A 63 16.32 -4.90 -25.18
C PHE A 63 15.92 -3.76 -24.25
N LEU A 64 16.89 -3.02 -23.72
CA LEU A 64 16.70 -1.83 -22.91
C LEU A 64 17.55 -0.70 -23.51
N PRO A 65 17.11 -0.09 -24.62
CA PRO A 65 17.84 0.99 -25.25
C PRO A 65 17.89 2.23 -24.33
N PRO A 66 18.92 3.07 -24.44
CA PRO A 66 19.08 4.26 -23.59
C PRO A 66 17.94 5.27 -23.75
N THR A 67 17.22 5.23 -24.87
CA THR A 67 16.03 6.07 -25.11
C THR A 67 14.86 5.69 -24.21
N ASP A 68 14.69 4.40 -23.92
CA ASP A 68 13.52 3.86 -23.23
C ASP A 68 13.81 3.65 -21.75
N LEU A 69 15.09 3.56 -21.38
CA LEU A 69 15.56 3.36 -20.00
C LEU A 69 14.93 4.34 -18.99
N PRO A 70 14.82 5.67 -19.26
CA PRO A 70 14.20 6.60 -18.31
C PRO A 70 12.73 6.26 -18.03
N GLU A 71 11.96 5.95 -19.08
CA GLU A 71 10.54 5.62 -18.96
C GLU A 71 10.36 4.28 -18.22
N VAL A 72 11.16 3.27 -18.58
CA VAL A 72 11.15 1.96 -17.89
C VAL A 72 11.48 2.14 -16.41
N LYS A 73 12.50 2.94 -16.06
CA LYS A 73 12.86 3.24 -14.68
C LYS A 73 11.71 3.92 -13.95
N GLU A 74 10.99 4.83 -14.59
CA GLU A 74 9.87 5.53 -13.95
C GLU A 74 8.73 4.57 -13.55
N TYR A 75 8.28 3.73 -14.48
CA TYR A 75 7.24 2.74 -14.20
C TYR A 75 7.73 1.67 -13.23
N PHE A 76 8.95 1.16 -13.39
CA PHE A 76 9.47 0.11 -12.51
C PHE A 76 9.69 0.63 -11.09
N THR A 77 10.13 1.88 -10.92
CA THR A 77 10.24 2.51 -9.59
C THR A 77 8.87 2.62 -8.92
N LEU A 78 7.83 2.99 -9.67
CA LEU A 78 6.45 2.98 -9.15
C LEU A 78 6.04 1.56 -8.72
N TYR A 79 6.30 0.56 -9.56
CA TYR A 79 6.02 -0.84 -9.23
C TYR A 79 6.74 -1.29 -7.95
N LEU A 80 8.03 -0.98 -7.80
CA LEU A 80 8.80 -1.28 -6.59
C LEU A 80 8.25 -0.56 -5.36
N ASN A 81 7.81 0.70 -5.49
CA ASN A 81 7.18 1.43 -4.38
C ASN A 81 5.87 0.75 -3.93
N ILE A 82 5.07 0.25 -4.86
CA ILE A 82 3.85 -0.52 -4.55
C ILE A 82 4.24 -1.83 -3.85
N ARG A 83 5.23 -2.57 -4.36
CA ARG A 83 5.69 -3.83 -3.73
C ARG A 83 6.33 -3.61 -2.37
N GLN A 84 7.00 -2.48 -2.12
CA GLN A 84 7.55 -2.13 -0.80
C GLN A 84 6.46 -1.98 0.29
N VAL A 85 5.21 -1.73 -0.11
CA VAL A 85 4.09 -1.71 0.84
C VAL A 85 3.73 -3.12 1.32
N ASP A 86 3.95 -4.15 0.50
CA ASP A 86 3.84 -5.56 0.87
C ASP A 86 5.11 -6.02 1.61
N ARG A 87 5.07 -6.07 2.94
CA ARG A 87 6.21 -6.49 3.77
C ARG A 87 6.46 -7.98 3.73
N SER A 88 5.45 -8.77 3.36
CA SER A 88 5.53 -10.23 3.36
C SER A 88 6.41 -10.72 2.20
N ASP A 89 6.33 -10.04 1.07
CA ASP A 89 7.11 -10.36 -0.11
C ASP A 89 7.40 -9.09 -0.94
N PRO A 90 8.37 -8.25 -0.57
CA PRO A 90 8.64 -7.00 -1.27
C PRO A 90 9.28 -7.21 -2.66
N HIS A 91 9.37 -8.46 -3.13
CA HIS A 91 10.04 -8.81 -4.38
C HIS A 91 9.17 -8.45 -5.59
N PRO A 92 9.79 -7.98 -6.68
CA PRO A 92 9.12 -7.89 -7.96
C PRO A 92 8.69 -9.30 -8.41
N ARG A 93 7.46 -9.42 -8.93
CA ARG A 93 6.85 -10.70 -9.36
C ARG A 93 6.53 -10.68 -10.84
N ILE A 94 7.46 -10.19 -11.66
CA ILE A 94 7.28 -10.16 -13.11
C ILE A 94 8.02 -11.37 -13.68
N LYS A 95 7.32 -12.50 -13.78
CA LYS A 95 7.88 -13.79 -14.25
C LYS A 95 8.66 -13.67 -15.56
N GLN A 96 8.20 -12.78 -16.44
CA GLN A 96 8.84 -12.53 -17.73
C GLN A 96 10.27 -12.00 -17.60
N PHE A 97 10.61 -11.34 -16.48
CA PHE A 97 11.92 -10.75 -16.20
C PHE A 97 12.80 -11.62 -15.29
N GLU A 98 12.37 -12.81 -14.89
CA GLU A 98 13.16 -13.73 -14.06
C GLU A 98 14.30 -14.42 -14.84
N HIS A 99 14.31 -14.29 -16.16
CA HIS A 99 15.34 -14.86 -17.02
C HIS A 99 16.63 -14.02 -17.02
N ASP A 100 17.76 -14.72 -17.16
CA ASP A 100 19.08 -14.11 -17.31
C ASP A 100 19.21 -13.35 -18.64
N VAL A 101 20.11 -12.36 -18.67
CA VAL A 101 20.37 -11.50 -19.84
C VAL A 101 20.63 -12.33 -21.11
N HIS A 102 21.30 -13.47 -20.99
CA HIS A 102 21.64 -14.34 -22.12
C HIS A 102 20.46 -15.17 -22.64
N HIS A 103 19.48 -15.48 -21.80
CA HIS A 103 18.29 -16.25 -22.14
C HIS A 103 17.06 -15.37 -22.44
N PHE A 104 17.17 -14.07 -22.18
CA PHE A 104 16.10 -13.12 -22.44
C PHE A 104 15.94 -12.88 -23.96
N SER A 105 14.79 -13.30 -24.49
CA SER A 105 14.46 -13.14 -25.92
C SER A 105 14.19 -11.68 -26.27
N SER A 106 14.65 -11.24 -27.45
CA SER A 106 14.35 -9.90 -27.98
C SER A 106 12.85 -9.66 -28.22
N ALA A 107 12.04 -10.70 -28.36
CA ALA A 107 10.58 -10.58 -28.44
C ALA A 107 9.95 -10.20 -27.08
N ALA A 108 10.57 -10.59 -25.96
CA ALA A 108 10.14 -10.19 -24.61
C ALA A 108 10.52 -8.73 -24.32
N ALA A 109 11.60 -8.23 -24.94
CA ALA A 109 12.07 -6.85 -24.82
C ALA A 109 11.08 -5.79 -25.28
N ALA A 110 10.36 -6.07 -26.37
CA ALA A 110 9.38 -5.13 -26.93
C ALA A 110 8.22 -4.81 -25.95
N ASN A 111 8.12 -5.57 -24.85
CA ASN A 111 6.99 -5.52 -23.93
C ASN A 111 7.34 -5.00 -22.53
N PHE A 112 8.52 -4.40 -22.28
CA PHE A 112 8.88 -3.91 -20.93
C PHE A 112 7.82 -3.01 -20.30
N ILE A 113 7.52 -1.89 -20.96
CA ILE A 113 6.57 -0.89 -20.44
C ILE A 113 5.16 -1.49 -20.32
N PRO A 114 4.59 -2.15 -21.36
CA PRO A 114 3.30 -2.83 -21.24
C PRO A 114 3.24 -3.86 -20.09
N THR A 115 4.27 -4.68 -19.95
CA THR A 115 4.37 -5.68 -18.88
C THR A 115 4.38 -5.04 -17.51
N ILE A 116 5.23 -4.04 -17.27
CA ILE A 116 5.31 -3.34 -15.98
C ILE A 116 3.97 -2.66 -15.67
N LYS A 117 3.36 -2.00 -16.66
CA LYS A 117 2.02 -1.39 -16.51
C LYS A 117 0.99 -2.44 -16.10
N SER A 118 0.95 -3.59 -16.78
CA SER A 118 0.02 -4.67 -16.43
C SER A 118 0.23 -5.18 -14.99
N ALA A 119 1.48 -5.30 -14.55
CA ALA A 119 1.81 -5.72 -13.19
C ALA A 119 1.36 -4.68 -12.15
N ILE A 120 1.60 -3.38 -12.40
CA ILE A 120 1.10 -2.29 -11.54
C ILE A 120 -0.43 -2.33 -11.44
N LEU A 121 -1.12 -2.46 -12.58
CA LEU A 121 -2.58 -2.55 -12.60
C LEU A 121 -3.10 -3.78 -11.86
N GLN A 122 -2.39 -4.91 -11.94
CA GLN A 122 -2.75 -6.11 -11.20
C GLN A 122 -2.65 -5.89 -9.69
N GLU A 123 -1.57 -5.25 -9.20
CA GLU A 123 -1.43 -4.90 -7.79
C GLU A 123 -2.53 -3.93 -7.36
N LEU A 124 -2.78 -2.87 -8.13
CA LEU A 124 -3.80 -1.87 -7.82
C LEU A 124 -5.22 -2.44 -7.86
N LYS A 125 -5.50 -3.45 -8.70
CA LYS A 125 -6.80 -4.16 -8.71
C LYS A 125 -7.10 -4.84 -7.38
N THR A 126 -6.10 -5.19 -6.58
CA THR A 126 -6.28 -5.74 -5.22
C THR A 126 -7.03 -4.76 -4.31
N TYR A 127 -6.91 -3.45 -4.56
CA TYR A 127 -7.64 -2.42 -3.83
C TYR A 127 -9.09 -2.26 -4.26
N HIS A 128 -9.49 -2.79 -5.42
CA HIS A 128 -10.83 -2.59 -6.00
C HIS A 128 -11.98 -2.87 -5.01
N PRO A 129 -11.99 -3.97 -4.23
CA PRO A 129 -13.07 -4.23 -3.27
C PRO A 129 -13.15 -3.21 -2.13
N PHE A 130 -12.06 -2.48 -1.87
CA PHE A 130 -11.92 -1.55 -0.76
C PHE A 130 -12.08 -0.09 -1.18
N LEU A 131 -12.05 0.23 -2.48
CA LEU A 131 -12.24 1.60 -2.99
C LEU A 131 -13.49 2.29 -2.44
N PRO A 132 -14.67 1.64 -2.31
CA PRO A 132 -15.85 2.30 -1.73
C PRO A 132 -15.62 2.76 -0.29
N VAL A 133 -14.92 1.95 0.52
CA VAL A 133 -14.62 2.28 1.92
C VAL A 133 -13.53 3.34 2.00
N LEU A 134 -12.47 3.20 1.20
CA LEU A 134 -11.36 4.14 1.16
C LEU A 134 -11.78 5.54 0.68
N GLY A 135 -12.80 5.62 -0.20
CA GLY A 135 -13.32 6.89 -0.71
C GLY A 135 -13.83 7.83 0.39
N HIS A 136 -14.25 7.30 1.53
CA HIS A 136 -14.66 8.10 2.69
C HIS A 136 -13.49 8.79 3.42
N PHE A 137 -12.26 8.36 3.15
CA PHE A 137 -11.05 8.86 3.80
C PHE A 137 -10.20 9.75 2.88
N ILE A 138 -10.70 10.02 1.67
CA ILE A 138 -10.10 11.02 0.78
C ILE A 138 -10.53 12.39 1.30
N ASP A 139 -9.56 13.30 1.48
CA ASP A 139 -9.91 14.69 1.79
C ASP A 139 -10.61 15.27 0.58
N ALA A 140 -11.80 15.85 0.78
CA ALA A 140 -12.35 16.75 -0.22
C ALA A 140 -11.31 17.84 -0.51
N PRO A 141 -11.05 18.18 -1.78
CA PRO A 141 -10.20 19.31 -2.07
C PRO A 141 -10.77 20.51 -1.32
N SER A 142 -9.97 21.08 -0.42
CA SER A 142 -10.32 22.26 0.35
C SER A 142 -10.77 23.35 -0.63
N SER A 143 -12.01 23.80 -0.44
CA SER A 143 -12.71 24.82 -1.20
C SER A 143 -12.09 26.23 -1.03
N GLU A 144 -10.77 26.34 -0.99
CA GLU A 144 -10.07 27.63 -0.86
C GLU A 144 -9.69 28.22 -2.23
N ASP A 145 -9.83 27.46 -3.33
CA ASP A 145 -9.53 27.93 -4.71
C ASP A 145 -10.78 28.15 -5.60
N GLN A 146 -12.00 28.01 -5.05
CA GLN A 146 -13.23 28.31 -5.81
C GLN A 146 -13.70 29.73 -5.50
N GLY A 147 -13.13 30.67 -6.25
CA GLY A 147 -13.58 32.05 -6.31
C GLY A 147 -15.07 32.16 -6.65
N ASP A 148 -15.72 33.06 -5.92
CA ASP A 148 -17.01 33.69 -6.14
C ASP A 148 -17.70 33.41 -7.48
N LEU A 149 -18.85 32.71 -7.44
CA LEU A 149 -20.00 32.97 -8.33
C LEU A 149 -21.26 32.21 -7.86
N MET A 150 -22.12 32.96 -7.17
CA MET A 150 -23.59 33.00 -7.21
C MET A 150 -24.43 31.72 -6.97
N ALA A 151 -25.45 31.94 -6.13
CA ALA A 151 -26.48 31.03 -5.64
C ALA A 151 -27.50 30.55 -6.68
N MET A 152 -28.04 29.33 -6.50
CA MET A 152 -29.47 29.04 -6.21
C MET A 152 -29.78 27.53 -6.30
N ASP A 153 -30.62 27.06 -5.37
CA ASP A 153 -31.51 25.88 -5.43
C ASP A 153 -31.00 24.52 -5.97
N THR A 154 -30.86 23.53 -5.08
CA THR A 154 -31.75 22.33 -4.95
C THR A 154 -31.06 21.16 -4.24
N ASN A 155 -31.79 20.52 -3.31
CA ASN A 155 -31.58 19.21 -2.66
C ASN A 155 -30.40 18.97 -1.69
N PRO A 156 -30.65 18.39 -0.49
CA PRO A 156 -29.60 17.88 0.39
C PRO A 156 -29.24 16.44 0.00
N GLU A 157 -28.88 16.19 -1.26
CA GLU A 157 -28.12 14.99 -1.56
C GLU A 157 -26.66 15.30 -1.28
N SER A 158 -26.19 14.72 -0.17
CA SER A 158 -24.81 14.66 0.33
C SER A 158 -23.75 15.16 -0.67
N PRO A 159 -22.83 16.06 -0.27
CA PRO A 159 -21.79 16.57 -1.16
C PRO A 159 -21.10 15.39 -1.86
N PRO A 160 -20.75 15.52 -3.15
CA PRO A 160 -20.08 14.45 -3.88
C PRO A 160 -18.77 14.18 -3.16
N ASN A 161 -18.75 13.15 -2.30
CA ASN A 161 -17.52 12.64 -1.73
C ASN A 161 -16.57 12.42 -2.92
N PRO A 162 -15.33 12.89 -2.86
CA PRO A 162 -14.37 12.62 -3.92
C PRO A 162 -14.32 11.11 -4.13
N LYS A 163 -14.87 10.63 -5.24
CA LYS A 163 -14.88 9.21 -5.59
C LYS A 163 -13.58 8.93 -6.32
N PHE A 164 -12.93 7.81 -5.98
CA PHE A 164 -11.86 7.31 -6.81
C PHE A 164 -12.35 7.20 -8.26
N PRO A 165 -11.54 7.62 -9.26
CA PRO A 165 -11.86 7.31 -10.64
C PRO A 165 -11.98 5.79 -10.78
N ASP A 166 -12.99 5.34 -11.54
CA ASP A 166 -13.16 3.92 -11.84
C ASP A 166 -11.82 3.37 -12.36
N PRO A 167 -11.37 2.18 -11.92
CA PRO A 167 -10.20 1.50 -12.48
C PRO A 167 -10.14 1.45 -14.01
N VAL A 168 -11.28 1.52 -14.70
CA VAL A 168 -11.37 1.64 -16.17
C VAL A 168 -10.80 2.96 -16.70
N PHE A 169 -10.83 4.03 -15.90
CA PHE A 169 -10.37 5.39 -16.25
C PHE A 169 -9.02 5.77 -15.66
N TRP A 170 -8.30 4.83 -15.03
CA TRP A 170 -6.94 5.12 -14.57
C TRP A 170 -6.05 5.44 -15.75
N ASP A 171 -5.36 6.59 -15.68
CA ASP A 171 -4.48 7.01 -16.76
C ASP A 171 -3.26 6.08 -16.83
N THR A 172 -3.35 5.08 -17.69
CA THR A 172 -2.27 4.13 -17.99
C THR A 172 -1.24 4.68 -18.95
N LYS A 173 -1.46 5.89 -19.50
CA LYS A 173 -0.54 6.54 -20.44
C LYS A 173 0.59 7.26 -19.71
N SER A 174 0.34 7.72 -18.48
CA SER A 174 1.32 8.45 -17.66
C SER A 174 1.67 7.72 -16.36
N ALA A 175 2.97 7.55 -16.10
CA ALA A 175 3.46 7.01 -14.83
C ALA A 175 3.12 7.93 -13.65
N ALA A 176 3.11 9.25 -13.87
CA ALA A 176 2.71 10.22 -12.87
C ALA A 176 1.22 10.10 -12.49
N GLY A 177 0.35 9.76 -13.45
CA GLY A 177 -1.07 9.51 -13.22
C GLY A 177 -1.29 8.26 -12.36
N LEU A 178 -0.61 7.15 -12.67
CA LEU A 178 -0.67 5.95 -11.82
C LEU A 178 -0.08 6.18 -10.43
N ARG A 179 0.99 6.99 -10.33
CA ARG A 179 1.62 7.36 -9.06
C ARG A 179 0.66 8.15 -8.17
N SER A 180 0.00 9.18 -8.71
CA SER A 180 -0.95 9.98 -7.94
C SER A 180 -2.14 9.16 -7.45
N ILE A 181 -2.66 8.24 -8.27
CA ILE A 181 -3.71 7.30 -7.86
C ILE A 181 -3.23 6.42 -6.70
N PHE A 182 -2.02 5.86 -6.81
CA PHE A 182 -1.47 5.03 -5.74
C PHE A 182 -1.24 5.81 -4.45
N GLU A 183 -0.69 7.02 -4.52
CA GLU A 183 -0.47 7.88 -3.35
C GLU A 183 -1.79 8.25 -2.67
N LEU A 184 -2.85 8.51 -3.45
CA LEU A 184 -4.20 8.76 -2.93
C LEU A 184 -4.76 7.54 -2.18
N ILE A 185 -4.58 6.34 -2.74
CA ILE A 185 -5.01 5.07 -2.12
C ILE A 185 -4.21 4.81 -0.84
N ASP A 186 -2.87 4.94 -0.86
CA ASP A 186 -2.02 4.72 0.32
C ASP A 186 -2.35 5.72 1.44
N ALA A 187 -2.58 7.01 1.10
CA ALA A 187 -2.98 8.02 2.06
C ALA A 187 -4.33 7.69 2.71
N ALA A 188 -5.31 7.26 1.92
CA ALA A 188 -6.62 6.83 2.42
C ALA A 188 -6.51 5.59 3.32
N GLU A 189 -5.67 4.61 2.95
CA GLU A 189 -5.41 3.41 3.77
C GLU A 189 -4.76 3.78 5.11
N VAL A 190 -3.76 4.68 5.10
CA VAL A 190 -3.10 5.17 6.33
C VAL A 190 -4.09 5.86 7.26
N LYS A 191 -5.01 6.67 6.73
CA LYS A 191 -6.07 7.30 7.53
C LYS A 191 -7.05 6.29 8.10
N LEU A 192 -7.53 5.35 7.28
CA LEU A 192 -8.40 4.27 7.73
C LEU A 192 -7.76 3.48 8.87
N ASN A 193 -6.48 3.12 8.74
CA ASN A 193 -5.76 2.39 9.77
C ASN A 193 -5.55 3.24 11.04
N THR A 194 -5.34 4.54 10.89
CA THR A 194 -5.24 5.47 12.04
C THR A 194 -6.57 5.53 12.81
N GLU A 195 -7.70 5.62 12.11
CA GLU A 195 -9.03 5.60 12.73
C GLU A 195 -9.35 4.26 13.39
N LYS A 196 -9.05 3.14 12.73
CA LYS A 196 -9.21 1.80 13.34
C LYS A 196 -8.38 1.66 14.61
N LYS A 197 -7.14 2.15 14.62
CA LYS A 197 -6.30 2.18 15.82
C LYS A 197 -6.94 3.02 16.92
N ALA A 198 -7.46 4.20 16.59
CA ALA A 198 -8.15 5.06 17.55
C ALA A 198 -9.41 4.38 18.11
N GLN A 199 -10.19 3.69 17.27
CA GLN A 199 -11.36 2.91 17.70
C GLN A 199 -10.97 1.78 18.65
N LEU A 200 -9.96 0.97 18.34
CA LEU A 200 -9.48 -0.10 19.23
C LEU A 200 -8.97 0.43 20.58
N THR A 201 -8.25 1.56 20.55
CA THR A 201 -7.75 2.20 21.77
C THR A 201 -8.91 2.67 22.64
N ARG A 202 -9.89 3.37 22.04
CA ARG A 202 -11.12 3.78 22.73
C ARG A 202 -11.91 2.59 23.30
N MET A 203 -12.01 1.48 22.55
CA MET A 203 -12.66 0.27 23.03
C MET A 203 -11.96 -0.33 24.25
N ALA A 204 -10.62 -0.36 24.23
CA ALA A 204 -9.82 -0.84 25.36
C ALA A 204 -10.02 0.05 26.60
N ASP A 205 -10.02 1.38 26.41
CA ASP A 205 -10.22 2.34 27.50
C ASP A 205 -11.63 2.27 28.09
N LEU A 206 -12.65 2.01 27.26
CA LEU A 206 -14.03 1.80 27.73
C LEU A 206 -14.18 0.52 28.56
N LEU A 207 -13.54 -0.58 28.14
CA LEU A 207 -13.52 -1.82 28.92
C LEU A 207 -12.77 -1.67 30.25
N GLU A 208 -11.69 -0.90 30.27
CA GLU A 208 -10.93 -0.61 31.49
C GLU A 208 -11.71 0.30 32.45
N ARG A 209 -12.43 1.29 31.91
CA ARG A 209 -13.24 2.23 32.70
C ARG A 209 -14.53 1.63 33.23
N TYR A 210 -15.16 0.73 32.47
CA TYR A 210 -16.47 0.15 32.79
C TYR A 210 -16.48 -1.39 32.73
N PRO A 211 -15.67 -2.06 33.58
CA PRO A 211 -15.49 -3.51 33.51
C PRO A 211 -16.80 -4.27 33.68
N ASN A 212 -17.65 -3.92 34.63
CA ASN A 212 -18.86 -4.70 34.92
C ASN A 212 -20.09 -4.32 34.08
N ILE A 213 -19.94 -3.39 33.13
CA ILE A 213 -21.05 -2.82 32.34
C ILE A 213 -20.96 -3.28 30.88
N LEU A 214 -19.75 -3.38 30.34
CA LEU A 214 -19.51 -3.70 28.95
C LEU A 214 -18.94 -5.12 28.80
N ARG A 215 -19.42 -5.82 27.76
CA ARG A 215 -18.91 -7.13 27.32
C ARG A 215 -18.58 -7.13 25.85
N THR A 216 -17.82 -8.12 25.41
CA THR A 216 -17.69 -8.38 23.98
C THR A 216 -18.89 -9.17 23.45
N CYS A 217 -19.33 -8.89 22.22
CA CYS A 217 -20.50 -9.54 21.60
C CYS A 217 -20.36 -11.07 21.44
N CYS A 218 -19.13 -11.58 21.48
CA CYS A 218 -18.83 -13.02 21.39
C CYS A 218 -18.85 -13.75 22.74
N GLU A 219 -19.15 -13.06 23.85
CA GLU A 219 -19.23 -13.69 25.17
C GLU A 219 -20.53 -14.47 25.36
N LYS A 220 -20.38 -15.78 25.65
CA LYS A 220 -21.36 -16.53 26.45
C LYS A 220 -21.26 -16.03 27.89
N ASN A 221 -22.33 -16.11 28.68
CA ASN A 221 -22.52 -15.48 30.01
C ASN A 221 -21.51 -15.81 31.14
N GLN A 222 -20.36 -16.41 30.82
CA GLN A 222 -19.21 -16.74 31.67
C GLN A 222 -18.00 -16.09 30.98
N GLU A 223 -17.21 -15.14 31.50
CA GLU A 223 -16.75 -14.84 32.86
C GLU A 223 -16.18 -13.40 32.87
N LEU A 224 -16.47 -12.63 33.92
CA LEU A 224 -15.79 -11.35 34.25
C LEU A 224 -14.24 -11.49 34.37
N ARG A 225 -13.74 -12.72 34.41
CA ARG A 225 -12.35 -13.09 34.72
C ARG A 225 -11.34 -12.72 33.61
N ASN A 226 -11.79 -12.44 32.38
CA ASN A 226 -10.92 -12.28 31.21
C ASN A 226 -10.82 -10.86 30.64
N GLN A 227 -11.35 -9.84 31.32
CA GLN A 227 -11.40 -8.48 30.77
C GLN A 227 -10.02 -7.83 30.59
N LYS A 228 -9.09 -8.01 31.54
CA LYS A 228 -7.71 -7.50 31.41
C LYS A 228 -7.04 -8.05 30.15
N HIS A 229 -7.14 -9.36 29.92
CA HIS A 229 -6.61 -10.00 28.71
C HIS A 229 -7.23 -9.43 27.43
N ARG A 230 -8.49 -8.97 27.45
CA ARG A 230 -9.14 -8.34 26.29
C ARG A 230 -8.68 -6.91 26.05
N VAL A 231 -8.50 -6.13 27.11
CA VAL A 231 -7.87 -4.80 27.03
C VAL A 231 -6.47 -4.94 26.43
N ASP A 232 -5.67 -5.88 26.93
CA ASP A 232 -4.33 -6.15 26.41
C ASP A 232 -4.36 -6.61 24.95
N TYR A 233 -5.29 -7.49 24.59
CA TYR A 233 -5.50 -7.91 23.20
C TYR A 233 -5.83 -6.72 22.29
N LEU A 234 -6.78 -5.87 22.66
CA LEU A 234 -7.17 -4.70 21.87
C LEU A 234 -6.01 -3.71 21.70
N ARG A 235 -5.22 -3.47 22.76
CA ARG A 235 -4.02 -2.64 22.71
C ARG A 235 -2.95 -3.24 21.80
N LEU A 236 -2.74 -4.56 21.87
CA LEU A 236 -1.82 -5.27 20.97
C LEU A 236 -2.26 -5.16 19.51
N GLN A 237 -3.55 -5.34 19.23
CA GLN A 237 -4.08 -5.16 17.88
C GLN A 237 -3.95 -3.70 17.42
N ALA A 238 -4.24 -2.71 18.27
CA ALA A 238 -4.09 -1.29 17.99
C ALA A 238 -2.63 -0.92 17.66
N ALA A 239 -1.66 -1.57 18.29
CA ALA A 239 -0.24 -1.40 17.99
C ALA A 239 0.16 -1.97 16.61
N ARG A 240 -0.54 -3.03 16.15
CA ARG A 240 -0.27 -3.71 14.86
C ARG A 240 -1.01 -3.08 13.68
N ILE A 241 -2.15 -2.43 13.89
CA ILE A 241 -2.99 -1.86 12.82
C ILE A 241 -2.32 -0.81 11.91
N PRO A 242 -1.40 0.06 12.35
CA PRO A 242 -0.81 1.09 11.48
C PRO A 242 -0.06 0.56 10.26
N THR A 243 0.19 -0.74 10.18
CA THR A 243 0.78 -1.36 8.99
C THR A 243 -0.26 -1.41 7.86
N ARG A 244 0.19 -1.28 6.61
CA ARG A 244 -0.68 -1.54 5.44
C ARG A 244 -1.06 -3.02 5.43
N GLN A 245 -2.30 -3.31 5.04
CA GLN A 245 -2.91 -4.64 5.21
C GLN A 245 -3.59 -5.13 3.93
N ILE A 246 -3.99 -4.22 3.03
CA ILE A 246 -4.80 -4.58 1.87
C ILE A 246 -3.99 -5.41 0.87
N LEU A 247 -2.79 -4.97 0.50
CA LEU A 247 -1.90 -5.71 -0.42
C LEU A 247 -1.40 -7.03 0.18
N GLU A 248 -1.16 -7.06 1.50
CA GLU A 248 -0.71 -8.27 2.20
C GLU A 248 -1.84 -9.28 2.39
N ASN A 249 -3.10 -8.89 2.18
CA ASN A 249 -4.30 -9.67 2.51
C ASN A 249 -4.30 -10.15 3.98
N GLN A 250 -3.66 -9.39 4.88
CA GLN A 250 -3.51 -9.71 6.29
C GLN A 250 -4.25 -8.66 7.14
N PHE A 251 -5.51 -8.95 7.45
CA PHE A 251 -6.35 -8.03 8.22
C PHE A 251 -6.17 -8.23 9.74
N VAL A 252 -5.53 -7.27 10.39
CA VAL A 252 -5.39 -7.14 11.84
C VAL A 252 -6.75 -6.79 12.45
N ALA A 253 -7.05 -7.36 13.62
CA ALA A 253 -8.34 -7.18 14.29
C ALA A 253 -9.57 -7.53 13.43
N ARG A 254 -9.44 -8.46 12.48
CA ARG A 254 -10.57 -8.94 11.66
C ARG A 254 -11.77 -9.38 12.52
N ILE A 255 -11.51 -10.00 13.67
CA ILE A 255 -12.57 -10.41 14.61
C ILE A 255 -13.37 -9.21 15.14
N VAL A 256 -12.79 -8.01 15.20
CA VAL A 256 -13.47 -6.80 15.66
C VAL A 256 -14.23 -6.13 14.51
N PHE A 257 -13.60 -5.98 13.35
CA PHE A 257 -14.14 -5.17 12.24
C PHE A 257 -14.93 -5.94 11.19
N ALA A 258 -14.83 -7.27 11.13
CA ALA A 258 -15.59 -8.08 10.19
C ALA A 258 -16.96 -8.52 10.74
N GLN A 259 -17.33 -8.05 11.94
CA GLN A 259 -18.60 -8.38 12.57
C GLN A 259 -19.70 -7.45 12.10
N ASN A 260 -20.90 -8.00 11.92
CA ASN A 260 -22.11 -7.22 11.63
C ASN A 260 -22.68 -6.54 12.88
N GLN A 261 -22.21 -6.92 14.07
CA GLN A 261 -22.65 -6.41 15.36
C GLN A 261 -21.52 -5.60 16.00
N PHE A 262 -21.89 -4.62 16.84
CA PHE A 262 -20.91 -3.88 17.62
C PHE A 262 -20.08 -4.83 18.49
N TYR A 263 -18.76 -4.69 18.43
CA TYR A 263 -17.85 -5.55 19.18
C TYR A 263 -18.05 -5.44 20.69
N LEU A 264 -18.37 -4.24 21.18
CA LEU A 264 -18.72 -3.96 22.57
C LEU A 264 -20.24 -3.79 22.72
N VAL A 265 -20.82 -4.51 23.68
CA VAL A 265 -22.25 -4.48 23.99
C VAL A 265 -22.42 -4.37 25.51
N PRO A 266 -23.40 -3.61 26.01
CA PRO A 266 -23.73 -3.64 27.44
C PRO A 266 -24.16 -5.04 27.91
N TYR A 267 -23.91 -5.39 29.17
CA TYR A 267 -24.55 -6.56 29.78
C TYR A 267 -26.07 -6.34 29.87
N ASP A 268 -26.88 -7.36 29.60
CA ASP A 268 -28.36 -7.29 29.54
C ASP A 268 -28.99 -6.66 30.81
N LYS A 269 -28.32 -6.76 31.97
CA LYS A 269 -28.75 -6.16 33.24
C LYS A 269 -28.70 -4.62 33.26
N SER A 270 -28.03 -3.97 32.32
CA SER A 270 -27.88 -2.51 32.26
C SER A 270 -28.85 -1.82 31.30
N VAL A 271 -29.47 -2.58 30.37
CA VAL A 271 -30.48 -2.05 29.43
C VAL A 271 -31.84 -1.86 30.12
N ILE A 272 -32.08 -2.55 31.25
CA ILE A 272 -33.32 -2.42 32.04
C ILE A 272 -33.48 -1.01 32.64
N PHE A 273 -32.41 -0.25 32.85
CA PHE A 273 -32.50 1.10 33.42
C PHE A 273 -32.94 2.19 32.44
N LEU A 274 -32.88 1.96 31.13
CA LEU A 274 -33.34 2.94 30.14
C LEU A 274 -34.83 2.80 29.79
N HIS A 275 -35.51 1.76 30.25
CA HIS A 275 -36.96 1.61 30.10
C HIS A 275 -37.77 2.20 31.27
N TYR A 276 -37.11 2.72 32.31
CA TYR A 276 -37.77 3.29 33.50
C TYR A 276 -37.83 4.82 33.55
N TYR A 277 -37.35 5.51 32.51
CA TYR A 277 -37.58 6.94 32.32
C TYR A 277 -38.34 7.16 31.01
N ARG A 278 -39.63 6.89 31.05
CA ARG A 278 -40.60 7.44 30.10
C ARG A 278 -41.86 7.84 30.84
#